data_AF-A0A174QBP1-F1
#
_entry.id   AF-A0A174QBP1-F1
#
_cell.length_a   1.000
_cell.length_b   1.000
_cell.length_c   1.000
_cell.angle_alpha   90.00
_cell.angle_beta   90.00
_cell.angle_gamma   90.00
#
_symmetry.space_group_name_H-M   'P 1'
#
loop_
_entity.id
_entity.type
_entity.pdbx_description
1 polymer ?
#
loop_
_entity_poly.entity_id
_entity_poly.type
_entity_poly.pdbx_seq_one_letter_code
_entity_poly.pdbx_strand_id
1 'polypeptide(L)'
;MLAREDYFSWFFSGRDTTLSRVREVVRSLWEQARRERGYLSLDSDSRLLSFLVSWYEANAGGGTACIPMTRPAIGDETGVCSRTVNRGVRALRERGFLDIQSGKIQLSHPQYLRLRAELERRLADGRAIH
;
A
#
# COMPACT_ATOMS: atom_id res chain seq x y z
N MET A 1 20.78 -8.85 18.47
CA MET A 1 20.09 -7.79 17.71
C MET A 1 18.87 -8.44 17.07
N LEU A 2 17.66 -8.11 17.53
CA LEU A 2 16.44 -8.66 16.94
C LEU A 2 16.29 -8.11 15.52
N ALA A 3 16.09 -9.00 14.55
CA ALA A 3 15.85 -8.63 13.17
C ALA A 3 14.55 -7.83 13.08
N ARG A 4 14.54 -6.81 12.21
CA ARG A 4 13.42 -5.88 12.01
C ARG A 4 12.09 -6.60 11.72
N GLU A 5 12.15 -7.76 11.07
CA GLU A 5 10.99 -8.57 10.70
C GLU A 5 10.32 -9.25 11.91
N ASP A 6 11.12 -9.71 12.87
CA ASP A 6 10.62 -10.34 14.11
C ASP A 6 9.93 -9.33 15.03
N TYR A 7 10.43 -8.08 15.04
CA TYR A 7 9.83 -6.99 15.79
C TYR A 7 8.39 -6.72 15.33
N PHE A 8 8.17 -6.65 14.01
CA PHE A 8 6.84 -6.38 13.46
C PHE A 8 5.87 -7.54 13.70
N SER A 9 6.32 -8.79 13.55
CA SER A 9 5.47 -9.96 13.78
C SER A 9 4.98 -10.05 15.23
N TRP A 10 5.84 -9.76 16.20
CA TRP A 10 5.46 -9.76 17.63
C TRP A 10 4.55 -8.57 17.97
N PHE A 11 4.83 -7.41 17.39
CA PHE A 11 4.13 -6.15 17.69
C PHE A 11 2.67 -6.12 17.19
N PHE A 12 2.40 -6.73 16.03
CA PHE A 12 1.04 -6.79 15.48
C PHE A 12 0.16 -7.93 16.04
N SER A 13 0.70 -8.74 16.97
CA SER A 13 -0.03 -9.84 17.64
C SER A 13 -0.86 -9.37 18.85
N GLY A 14 -0.78 -8.11 19.27
CA GLY A 14 -1.43 -7.59 20.48
C GLY A 14 -2.82 -6.98 20.24
N ARG A 15 -3.81 -7.43 21.03
CA ARG A 15 -5.18 -6.89 21.03
C ARG A 15 -5.28 -5.54 21.77
N ASP A 16 -6.08 -4.66 21.18
CA ASP A 16 -6.81 -3.51 21.75
C ASP A 16 -6.07 -2.21 22.12
N THR A 17 -6.73 -1.09 21.76
CA THR A 17 -6.39 0.37 21.89
C THR A 17 -5.01 0.86 21.44
N THR A 18 -3.93 0.14 21.72
CA THR A 18 -2.55 0.50 21.34
C THR A 18 -2.35 0.47 19.83
N LEU A 19 -3.06 -0.42 19.13
CA LEU A 19 -3.01 -0.57 17.67
C LEU A 19 -3.43 0.71 16.93
N SER A 20 -4.36 1.50 17.49
CA SER A 20 -4.80 2.75 16.86
C SER A 20 -3.73 3.83 16.93
N ARG A 21 -3.07 3.98 18.09
CA ARG A 21 -1.95 4.91 18.26
C ARG A 21 -0.73 4.47 17.46
N VAL A 22 -0.49 3.17 17.39
CA VAL A 22 0.53 2.57 16.51
C VAL A 22 0.22 2.85 15.05
N ARG A 23 -1.02 2.65 14.60
CA ARG A 23 -1.46 2.98 13.24
C ARG A 23 -1.26 4.46 12.92
N GLU A 24 -1.49 5.33 13.90
CA GLU A 24 -1.28 6.76 13.77
C GLU A 24 0.20 7.12 13.66
N VAL A 25 1.08 6.48 14.43
CA VAL A 25 2.54 6.63 14.32
C VAL A 25 3.07 6.02 13.02
N VAL A 26 2.56 4.86 12.60
CA VAL A 26 2.92 4.24 11.32
C VAL A 26 2.45 5.12 10.17
N ARG A 27 1.24 5.70 10.26
CA ARG A 27 0.71 6.66 9.28
C ARG A 27 1.56 7.94 9.25
N SER A 28 1.95 8.49 10.39
CA SER A 28 2.78 9.70 10.43
C SER A 28 4.19 9.44 9.91
N LEU A 29 4.79 8.29 10.22
CA LEU A 29 6.05 7.84 9.63
C LEU A 29 5.92 7.62 8.12
N TRP A 30 4.78 7.08 7.67
CA TRP A 30 4.45 6.97 6.25
C TRP A 30 4.34 8.34 5.58
N GLU A 31 3.64 9.29 6.18
CA GLU A 31 3.54 10.66 5.71
C GLU A 31 4.90 11.37 5.69
N GLN A 32 5.78 11.07 6.65
CA GLN A 32 7.15 11.57 6.70
C GLN A 32 8.01 10.94 5.59
N ALA A 33 7.95 9.62 5.41
CA ALA A 33 8.60 8.92 4.30
C ALA A 33 8.08 9.38 2.93
N ARG A 34 6.79 9.77 2.85
CA ARG A 34 6.17 10.37 1.67
C ARG A 34 6.77 11.74 1.30
N ARG A 35 7.31 12.44 2.29
CA ARG A 35 8.03 13.72 2.13
C ARG A 35 9.53 13.50 1.86
N GLU A 36 10.04 12.29 2.02
CA GLU A 36 11.41 11.97 1.63
C GLU A 36 11.55 11.91 0.10
N ARG A 37 12.72 12.31 -0.38
CA ARG A 37 13.04 12.48 -1.80
C ARG A 37 12.78 11.21 -2.64
N GLY A 38 12.85 10.03 -2.02
CA GLY A 38 12.60 8.73 -2.66
C GLY A 38 11.13 8.41 -2.95
N TYR A 39 10.15 8.96 -2.23
CA TYR A 39 8.74 8.81 -2.60
C TYR A 39 8.35 9.78 -3.72
N LEU A 40 8.96 10.97 -3.74
CA LEU A 40 8.74 11.96 -4.79
C LEU A 40 9.26 11.49 -6.16
N SER A 41 10.31 10.69 -6.19
CA SER A 41 10.83 10.08 -7.43
C SER A 41 10.00 8.89 -7.93
N LEU A 42 9.07 8.35 -7.14
CA LEU A 42 8.20 7.26 -7.59
C LEU A 42 7.25 7.76 -8.68
N ASP A 43 7.18 7.00 -9.76
CA ASP A 43 6.17 7.15 -10.78
C ASP A 43 4.76 6.90 -10.19
N SER A 44 3.74 7.39 -10.90
CA SER A 44 2.34 7.34 -10.41
C SER A 44 1.84 5.92 -10.12
N ASP A 45 2.32 4.91 -10.85
CA ASP A 45 1.90 3.53 -10.64
C ASP A 45 2.56 2.95 -9.38
N SER A 46 3.84 3.26 -9.15
CA SER A 46 4.56 2.86 -7.93
C SER A 46 3.94 3.48 -6.66
N ARG A 47 3.45 4.73 -6.73
CA ARG A 47 2.71 5.36 -5.63
C ARG A 47 1.37 4.69 -5.35
N LEU A 48 0.65 4.30 -6.39
CA LEU A 48 -0.61 3.55 -6.25
C LEU A 48 -0.35 2.16 -5.64
N LEU A 49 0.65 1.43 -6.13
CA LEU A 49 1.05 0.13 -5.59
C LEU A 49 1.42 0.24 -4.11
N SER A 50 2.24 1.22 -3.78
CA SER A 50 2.65 1.56 -2.43
C SER A 50 1.43 1.78 -1.51
N PHE A 51 0.47 2.61 -1.92
CA PHE A 51 -0.78 2.81 -1.17
C PHE A 51 -1.58 1.52 -0.95
N LEU A 52 -1.75 0.70 -1.99
CA LEU A 52 -2.53 -0.54 -1.91
C LEU A 52 -1.89 -1.55 -0.95
N VAL A 53 -0.57 -1.69 -0.99
CA VAL A 53 0.21 -2.55 -0.09
C VAL A 53 0.04 -2.09 1.36
N SER A 54 0.27 -0.80 1.63
CA SER A 54 0.17 -0.25 2.98
C SER A 54 -1.24 -0.33 3.55
N TRP A 55 -2.27 -0.12 2.70
CA TRP A 55 -3.65 -0.29 3.13
C TRP A 55 -3.94 -1.73 3.55
N TYR A 56 -3.46 -2.71 2.77
CA TYR A 56 -3.62 -4.12 3.10
C TYR A 56 -2.94 -4.45 4.44
N GLU A 57 -1.67 -4.08 4.59
CA GLU A 57 -0.89 -4.32 5.83
C GLU A 57 -1.58 -3.73 7.08
N ALA A 58 -2.14 -2.53 6.95
CA ALA A 58 -2.79 -1.86 8.07
C ALA A 58 -4.18 -2.43 8.43
N ASN A 59 -4.90 -3.05 7.48
CA ASN A 59 -6.34 -3.32 7.62
C ASN A 59 -6.74 -4.79 7.42
N ALA A 60 -5.93 -5.65 6.79
CA ALA A 60 -6.36 -6.98 6.38
C ALA A 60 -6.43 -8.00 7.53
N GLY A 61 -5.57 -7.87 8.55
CA GLY A 61 -5.47 -8.85 9.64
C GLY A 61 -5.23 -10.29 9.15
N GLY A 62 -4.59 -10.47 7.98
CA GLY A 62 -4.39 -11.77 7.33
C GLY A 62 -5.51 -12.24 6.39
N GLY A 63 -6.62 -11.50 6.29
CA GLY A 63 -7.76 -11.81 5.42
C GLY A 63 -7.79 -10.99 4.12
N THR A 64 -9.00 -10.64 3.69
CA THR A 64 -9.23 -9.75 2.53
C THR A 64 -9.35 -8.31 3.01
N ALA A 65 -8.62 -7.38 2.40
CA ALA A 65 -8.79 -5.95 2.65
C ALA A 65 -9.75 -5.32 1.64
N CYS A 66 -10.72 -4.58 2.15
CA CYS A 66 -11.59 -3.71 1.38
C CYS A 66 -11.06 -2.27 1.48
N ILE A 67 -10.96 -1.58 0.33
CA ILE A 67 -10.65 -0.16 0.27
C ILE A 67 -11.96 0.58 0.02
N PRO A 68 -12.57 1.23 1.03
CA PRO A 68 -13.86 1.90 0.90
C PRO A 68 -13.76 3.28 0.22
N MET A 69 -12.59 3.65 -0.28
CA MET A 69 -12.31 4.97 -0.88
C MET A 69 -12.68 5.03 -2.36
N THR A 70 -13.17 6.19 -2.78
CA THR A 70 -13.40 6.51 -4.19
C THR A 70 -12.07 6.77 -4.91
N ARG A 71 -12.06 6.70 -6.25
CA ARG A 71 -10.84 6.99 -7.04
C ARG A 71 -10.30 8.41 -6.83
N PRO A 72 -11.14 9.46 -6.71
CA PRO A 72 -10.67 10.79 -6.31
C PRO A 72 -10.00 10.80 -4.94
N ALA A 73 -10.61 10.20 -3.91
CA ALA A 73 -10.02 10.16 -2.57
C ALA A 73 -8.68 9.41 -2.53
N ILE A 74 -8.55 8.32 -3.31
CA ILE A 74 -7.25 7.63 -3.49
C ILE A 74 -6.25 8.57 -4.19
N GLY A 75 -6.71 9.40 -5.13
CA GLY A 75 -5.86 10.38 -5.80
C GLY A 75 -5.32 11.44 -4.85
N ASP A 76 -6.17 11.97 -3.97
CA ASP A 76 -5.76 12.90 -2.91
C ASP A 76 -4.74 12.24 -1.97
N GLU A 77 -4.99 10.98 -1.58
CA GLU A 77 -4.12 10.21 -0.69
C GLU A 77 -2.79 9.80 -1.34
N THR A 78 -2.72 9.67 -2.67
CA THR A 78 -1.49 9.26 -3.39
C THR A 78 -0.77 10.43 -4.06
N GLY A 79 -1.44 11.58 -4.20
CA GLY A 79 -0.94 12.73 -4.98
C GLY A 79 -0.98 12.44 -6.48
N VAL A 80 -1.77 11.45 -6.90
CA VAL A 80 -1.93 11.02 -8.28
C VAL A 80 -3.31 11.47 -8.76
N CYS A 81 -3.41 12.05 -9.95
CA CYS A 81 -4.72 12.49 -10.44
C CYS A 81 -5.68 11.30 -10.57
N SER A 82 -6.97 11.53 -10.30
CA SER A 82 -8.01 10.50 -10.29
C SER A 82 -8.11 9.69 -11.59
N ARG A 83 -7.77 10.30 -12.75
CA ARG A 83 -7.70 9.63 -14.05
C ARG A 83 -6.58 8.59 -14.12
N THR A 84 -5.42 8.92 -13.56
CA THR A 84 -4.28 7.99 -13.48
C THR A 84 -4.53 6.89 -12.45
N VAL A 85 -5.14 7.21 -11.30
CA VAL A 85 -5.61 6.19 -10.36
C VAL A 85 -6.58 5.22 -11.05
N ASN A 86 -7.56 5.72 -11.80
CA ASN A 86 -8.52 4.87 -12.51
C ASN A 86 -7.83 3.98 -13.56
N ARG A 87 -6.89 4.53 -14.33
CA ARG A 87 -6.08 3.75 -15.29
C ARG A 87 -5.26 2.66 -14.60
N GLY A 88 -4.54 3.00 -13.54
CA GLY A 88 -3.74 2.07 -12.77
C GLY A 88 -4.58 0.95 -12.16
N VAL A 89 -5.73 1.29 -11.56
CA VAL A 89 -6.65 0.29 -11.00
C VAL A 89 -7.19 -0.66 -12.07
N ARG A 90 -7.53 -0.16 -13.26
CA ARG A 90 -7.96 -1.02 -14.38
C ARG A 90 -6.86 -1.98 -14.81
N ALA A 91 -5.65 -1.47 -15.02
CA ALA A 91 -4.50 -2.28 -15.41
C ALA A 91 -4.15 -3.34 -14.36
N LEU A 92 -4.20 -2.98 -13.07
CA LEU A 92 -3.97 -3.93 -11.96
C LEU A 92 -5.06 -5.00 -11.89
N ARG A 93 -6.33 -4.63 -12.13
CA ARG A 93 -7.43 -5.59 -12.20
C ARG A 93 -7.25 -6.58 -13.35
N GLU A 94 -6.94 -6.09 -14.54
CA GLU A 94 -6.73 -6.91 -15.74
C GLU A 94 -5.58 -7.91 -15.57
N ARG A 95 -4.55 -7.50 -14.83
CA ARG A 95 -3.41 -8.36 -14.46
C ARG A 95 -3.67 -9.24 -13.22
N GLY A 96 -4.86 -9.20 -12.65
CA GLY A 96 -5.26 -10.02 -11.51
C GLY A 96 -4.63 -9.62 -10.17
N PHE A 97 -4.12 -8.40 -10.02
CA PHE A 97 -3.56 -7.90 -8.77
C PHE A 97 -4.61 -7.44 -7.76
N LEU A 98 -5.84 -7.18 -8.21
CA LEU A 98 -6.94 -6.76 -7.36
C LEU A 98 -8.28 -7.13 -8.00
N ASP A 99 -9.32 -7.15 -7.18
CA ASP A 99 -10.70 -7.28 -7.63
C ASP A 99 -11.49 -6.01 -7.35
N ILE A 100 -12.64 -5.89 -8.02
CA ILE A 100 -13.63 -4.84 -7.73
C ILE A 100 -14.93 -5.53 -7.34
N GLN A 101 -15.36 -5.32 -6.10
CA GLN A 101 -16.66 -5.78 -5.60
C GLN A 101 -17.48 -4.57 -5.18
N SER A 102 -18.68 -4.42 -5.77
CA SER A 102 -19.58 -3.28 -5.51
C SER A 102 -18.89 -1.91 -5.65
N GLY A 103 -18.02 -1.77 -6.66
CA GLY A 103 -17.26 -0.54 -6.94
C GLY A 103 -16.04 -0.31 -6.03
N LYS A 104 -15.81 -1.14 -5.03
CA LYS A 104 -14.69 -1.04 -4.08
C LYS A 104 -13.56 -1.98 -4.45
N ILE A 105 -12.32 -1.57 -4.18
CA ILE A 105 -11.15 -2.45 -4.39
C ILE A 105 -11.15 -3.51 -3.30
N GLN A 106 -10.96 -4.76 -3.71
CA GLN A 106 -10.72 -5.90 -2.82
C GLN A 106 -9.34 -6.48 -3.09
N LEU A 107 -8.65 -6.82 -2.00
CA LEU A 107 -7.34 -7.44 -2.03
C LEU A 107 -7.35 -8.68 -1.14
N SER A 108 -7.22 -9.84 -1.76
CA SER A 108 -6.92 -11.09 -1.04
C SER A 108 -5.43 -11.16 -0.66
N HIS A 109 -5.08 -12.06 0.26
CA HIS A 109 -3.69 -12.27 0.66
C HIS A 109 -2.76 -12.63 -0.52
N PRO A 110 -3.11 -13.55 -1.44
CA PRO A 110 -2.26 -13.84 -2.60
C PRO A 110 -2.08 -12.65 -3.54
N GLN A 111 -3.13 -11.84 -3.73
CA GLN A 111 -3.07 -10.61 -4.52
C GLN A 111 -2.13 -9.58 -3.90
N TYR A 112 -2.19 -9.41 -2.58
CA TYR A 112 -1.27 -8.58 -1.83
C TYR A 112 0.19 -9.02 -2.00
N LEU A 113 0.49 -10.32 -1.87
CA LEU A 113 1.86 -10.82 -2.04
C LEU A 113 2.42 -10.50 -3.43
N ARG A 114 1.59 -10.65 -4.48
CA ARG A 114 1.98 -10.25 -5.83
C ARG A 114 2.21 -8.74 -5.95
N LEU A 115 1.31 -7.92 -5.37
CA LEU A 115 1.46 -6.46 -5.35
C LEU A 115 2.76 -6.03 -4.68
N ARG A 116 3.08 -6.65 -3.53
CA ARG A 116 4.31 -6.36 -2.78
C ARG A 116 5.56 -6.71 -3.58
N ALA A 117 5.59 -7.90 -4.20
CA ALA A 117 6.70 -8.31 -5.05
C ALA A 117 6.90 -7.37 -6.27
N GLU A 118 5.81 -6.93 -6.91
CA GLU A 118 5.90 -5.96 -8.02
C GLU A 118 6.40 -4.59 -7.55
N LEU A 119 6.00 -4.14 -6.36
CA LEU A 119 6.51 -2.91 -5.76
C LEU A 119 8.01 -3.03 -5.45
N GLU A 120 8.44 -4.12 -4.80
CA GLU A 120 9.85 -4.39 -4.51
C GLU A 120 10.69 -4.41 -5.80
N ARG A 121 10.21 -5.06 -6.86
CA ARG A 121 10.85 -5.11 -8.18
C ARG A 121 11.05 -3.69 -8.75
N ARG A 122 10.00 -2.86 -8.74
CA ARG A 122 10.06 -1.48 -9.23
C ARG A 122 11.00 -0.59 -8.42
N LEU A 123 11.03 -0.78 -7.10
CA LEU A 123 11.95 -0.06 -6.22
C LEU A 123 13.41 -0.48 -6.45
N ALA A 124 13.65 -1.76 -6.74
CA ALA A 124 14.98 -2.24 -7.12
C ALA A 124 15.43 -1.66 -8.48
N ASP A 125 14.54 -1.68 -9.49
CA ASP A 125 14.81 -1.13 -10.82
C ASP A 125 15.07 0.39 -10.76
N GLY A 126 14.29 1.13 -9.96
CA GLY A 126 14.46 2.57 -9.78
C GLY A 126 15.73 2.98 -9.03
N ARG A 127 16.33 2.07 -8.24
CA ARG A 127 17.63 2.26 -7.60
C ARG A 127 18.81 1.99 -8.53
N ALA A 128 18.60 1.33 -9.66
CA ALA A 128 19.66 1.03 -10.64
C ALA A 128 19.99 2.20 -11.60
N ILE A 129 19.24 3.31 -11.53
CA ILE A 129 19.36 4.47 -12.43
C ILE A 129 20.11 5.66 -11.75
N HIS A 130 20.72 5.44 -10.58
CA HIS A 130 21.52 6.46 -9.88
C HIS A 130 22.93 5.98 -9.56
#